data_AF-A0A932UG89-F1
#
_entry.id   AF-A0A932UG89-F1
#
_cell.length_a   1.000
_cell.length_b   1.000
_cell.length_c   1.000
_cell.angle_alpha   90.00
_cell.angle_beta   90.00
_cell.angle_gamma   90.00
#
_symmetry.space_group_name_H-M   'P 1'
#
loop_
_entity.id
_entity.type
_entity.pdbx_description
1 polymer ?
#
loop_
_entity_poly.entity_id
_entity_poly.type
_entity_poly.pdbx_seq_one_letter_code
_entity_poly.pdbx_strand_id
1 'polypeptide(L)' 'VDKDGNPTLLLSDGGGKPKMVGTVDKDGTTTLSLVDGKLNPRIALTVSPNGEPKITIRNADNEVTWEAP' A
#
# COMPACT_ATOMS: atom_id res chain seq x y z
N VAL A 1 13.18 3.48 -5.05
CA VAL A 1 13.29 2.96 -3.66
C VAL A 1 12.78 4.03 -2.73
N ASP A 2 12.12 3.65 -1.64
CA ASP A 2 11.67 4.59 -0.62
C ASP A 2 12.83 5.09 0.25
N LYS A 3 12.52 5.92 1.25
CA LYS A 3 13.50 6.47 2.20
C LYS A 3 14.23 5.40 3.02
N ASP A 4 13.65 4.20 3.12
CA ASP A 4 14.23 3.09 3.87
C ASP A 4 15.02 2.16 2.94
N GLY A 5 15.03 2.41 1.63
CA GLY A 5 15.73 1.60 0.63
C GLY A 5 14.91 0.43 0.08
N ASN A 6 13.61 0.36 0.39
CA ASN A 6 12.75 -0.69 -0.11
C ASN A 6 12.41 -0.43 -1.59
N PRO A 7 12.37 -1.45 -2.46
CA PRO A 7 11.83 -1.31 -3.81
C PRO A 7 10.41 -0.74 -3.79
N THR A 8 10.14 0.19 -4.71
CA THR A 8 8.85 0.87 -4.80
C THR A 8 8.41 0.99 -6.24
N LEU A 9 7.15 0.66 -6.52
CA LEU A 9 6.45 0.94 -7.76
C LEU A 9 5.42 2.04 -7.52
N LEU A 10 5.37 3.04 -8.40
CA LEU A 10 4.39 4.12 -8.34
C LEU A 10 3.60 4.16 -9.63
N LEU A 11 2.27 4.18 -9.52
CA LEU A 11 1.38 4.53 -10.62
C LEU A 11 0.77 5.89 -10.33
N SER A 12 1.01 6.84 -11.22
CA SER A 12 0.52 8.21 -11.12
C SER A 12 -0.59 8.49 -12.13
N ASP A 13 -1.42 9.49 -11.83
CA ASP A 13 -2.33 10.06 -12.83
C ASP A 13 -1.60 10.90 -13.89
N GLY A 14 -2.33 11.40 -14.89
CA GLY A 14 -1.76 12.22 -15.96
C GLY A 14 -1.14 13.54 -15.49
N GLY A 15 -1.42 13.96 -14.24
CA GLY A 15 -0.78 15.12 -13.60
C GLY A 15 0.42 14.75 -12.72
N GLY A 16 0.84 13.49 -12.72
CA GLY A 16 1.97 12.99 -11.93
C GLY A 16 1.65 12.67 -10.48
N LYS A 17 0.39 12.78 -10.03
CA LYS A 17 0.03 12.49 -8.64
C LYS A 17 -0.12 10.97 -8.44
N PRO A 18 0.57 10.36 -7.45
CA PRO A 18 0.45 8.94 -7.19
C PRO A 18 -1.00 8.54 -6.85
N LYS A 19 -1.45 7.41 -7.41
CA LYS A 19 -2.75 6.77 -7.13
C LYS A 19 -2.58 5.37 -6.57
N MET A 20 -1.46 4.73 -6.86
CA MET A 20 -1.11 3.42 -6.33
C MET A 20 0.37 3.34 -6.00
N VAL A 21 0.68 2.68 -4.90
CA VAL A 21 2.05 2.44 -4.41
C VAL A 21 2.22 0.96 -4.16
N GLY A 22 3.24 0.35 -4.76
CA GLY A 22 3.69 -1.01 -4.46
C GLY A 22 5.01 -0.97 -3.70
N THR A 23 5.16 -1.74 -2.63
CA THR A 23 6.41 -1.89 -1.87
C THR A 23 6.76 -3.35 -1.63
N VAL A 24 8.05 -3.63 -1.49
CA VAL A 24 8.57 -4.87 -0.95
C VAL A 24 9.48 -4.51 0.22
N ASP A 25 9.03 -4.82 1.43
CA ASP A 25 9.76 -4.51 2.65
C ASP A 25 10.93 -5.50 2.83
N LYS A 26 11.90 -5.15 3.68
CA LYS A 26 13.10 -5.98 3.90
C LYS A 26 12.81 -7.37 4.45
N ASP A 27 11.70 -7.53 5.15
CA ASP A 27 11.27 -8.82 5.69
C ASP A 27 10.59 -9.71 4.63
N GLY A 28 10.36 -9.20 3.42
CA GLY A 28 9.68 -9.89 2.33
C GLY A 28 8.19 -9.57 2.22
N THR A 29 7.63 -8.74 3.10
CA THR A 29 6.24 -8.29 3.01
C THR A 29 6.04 -7.50 1.73
N THR A 30 5.09 -7.93 0.90
CA THR A 30 4.74 -7.23 -0.33
C THR A 30 3.41 -6.54 -0.13
N THR A 31 3.33 -5.24 -0.45
CA THR A 31 2.08 -4.47 -0.33
C THR A 31 1.79 -3.71 -1.62
N LEU A 32 0.54 -3.73 -2.07
CA LEU A 32 -0.01 -2.87 -3.11
C LEU A 32 -1.15 -2.04 -2.55
N SER A 33 -1.01 -0.71 -2.57
CA SER A 33 -1.95 0.21 -1.96
C SER A 33 -2.55 1.17 -2.97
N LEU A 34 -3.87 1.38 -2.91
CA LEU A 34 -4.52 2.57 -3.47
C LEU A 34 -4.45 3.70 -2.45
N VAL A 35 -3.98 4.86 -2.87
CA VAL A 35 -3.69 6.00 -1.97
C VAL A 35 -4.57 7.21 -2.28
N ASP A 36 -4.86 8.00 -1.25
CA ASP A 36 -5.53 9.29 -1.41
C ASP A 36 -4.57 10.40 -1.87
N GLY A 37 -5.08 11.64 -2.01
CA GLY A 37 -4.27 12.79 -2.42
C GLY A 37 -3.17 13.23 -1.44
N LYS A 38 -3.16 12.68 -0.21
CA LYS A 38 -2.13 12.89 0.81
C LYS A 38 -1.21 11.66 0.93
N LEU A 39 -1.32 10.70 0.02
CA LEU A 39 -0.60 9.43 0.01
C LEU A 39 -0.97 8.47 1.17
N ASN A 40 -2.11 8.66 1.82
CA ASN A 40 -2.61 7.69 2.79
C ASN A 40 -3.22 6.48 2.07
N PRO A 41 -2.85 5.24 2.43
CA PRO A 41 -3.49 4.05 1.88
C PRO A 41 -4.96 3.95 2.30
N ARG A 42 -5.87 3.84 1.32
CA ARG A 42 -7.30 3.59 1.54
C ARG A 42 -7.69 2.14 1.36
N ILE A 43 -6.98 1.45 0.47
CA ILE A 43 -7.09 0.00 0.27
C ILE A 43 -5.67 -0.52 0.15
N ALA A 44 -5.32 -1.55 0.91
CA ALA A 44 -4.04 -2.24 0.83
C ALA A 44 -4.27 -3.73 0.61
N LEU A 45 -3.56 -4.31 -0.35
CA LEU A 45 -3.40 -5.74 -0.56
C LEU A 45 -1.99 -6.09 -0.06
N THR A 46 -1.89 -6.95 0.94
CA THR A 46 -0.62 -7.32 1.56
C THR A 46 -0.46 -8.83 1.51
N VAL A 47 0.76 -9.28 1.25
CA VAL A 47 1.16 -10.68 1.41
C VAL A 47 2.36 -10.68 2.36
N SER A 48 2.21 -11.35 3.49
CA SER A 48 3.28 -11.52 4.47
C SER A 48 4.35 -12.50 3.97
N PRO A 49 5.53 -12.56 4.61
CA PRO A 49 6.62 -13.43 4.17
C PRO A 49 6.29 -14.94 4.20
N ASN A 50 5.33 -15.35 5.04
CA ASN A 50 4.82 -16.73 5.09
C ASN A 50 3.72 -17.01 4.05
N GLY A 51 3.37 -16.04 3.20
CA GLY A 51 2.40 -16.17 2.12
C GLY A 51 0.95 -15.92 2.53
N GLU A 52 0.68 -15.44 3.74
CA GLU A 52 -0.68 -15.11 4.17
C GLU A 52 -1.15 -13.81 3.50
N PRO A 53 -2.27 -13.83 2.76
CA PRO A 53 -2.84 -12.63 2.19
C PRO A 53 -3.60 -11.83 3.24
N LYS A 54 -3.70 -10.53 2.99
CA LYS A 54 -4.55 -9.63 3.74
C LYS A 54 -5.03 -8.47 2.88
N ILE A 55 -6.28 -8.09 3.03
CA ILE A 55 -6.85 -6.87 2.48
C ILE A 55 -7.30 -5.98 3.63
N THR A 56 -6.88 -4.71 3.62
CA THR A 56 -7.29 -3.71 4.61
C THR A 56 -7.95 -2.53 3.90
N ILE A 57 -9.10 -2.07 4.40
CA ILE A 57 -9.79 -0.85 3.94
C ILE A 57 -9.82 0.16 5.09
N ARG A 58 -9.46 1.42 4.80
CA ARG A 58 -9.45 2.51 5.77
C ARG A 58 -10.40 3.64 5.38
N ASN A 59 -11.11 4.20 6.36
CA ASN A 59 -11.90 5.43 6.18
C ASN A 59 -10.99 6.67 6.04
N ALA A 60 -11.57 7.85 5.87
CA ALA A 60 -10.85 9.11 5.70
C ALA A 60 -9.97 9.48 6.91
N ASP A 61 -10.35 9.04 8.10
CA ASP A 61 -9.64 9.26 9.37
C ASP A 61 -8.51 8.24 9.60
N ASN A 62 -8.21 7.40 8.60
CA ASN A 62 -7.22 6.32 8.61
C ASN A 62 -7.55 5.14 9.53
N GLU A 63 -8.78 5.05 10.03
CA GLU A 63 -9.24 3.92 10.81
C GLU A 63 -9.54 2.74 9.89
N VAL A 64 -9.17 1.53 10.31
CA VAL A 64 -9.52 0.30 9.58
C VAL A 64 -11.02 0.04 9.75
N THR A 65 -11.76 0.11 8.65
CA THR A 65 -13.20 -0.18 8.63
C THR A 65 -13.50 -1.61 8.21
N TRP A 66 -12.56 -2.26 7.53
CA TRP A 66 -12.69 -3.66 7.13
C TRP A 66 -11.30 -4.28 6.93
N GLU A 67 -11.16 -5.53 7.36
CA GLU A 67 -9.97 -6.36 7.14
C GLU A 67 -10.40 -7.82 6.93
N ALA A 68 -9.74 -8.50 6.01
CA ALA A 68 -9.90 -9.93 5.79
C ALA A 68 -8.58 -10.53 5.24
N PRO A 69 -8.37 -11.84 5.42
CA PRO A 69 -7.36 -12.57 4.65
C PRO A 69 -7.68 -12.57 3.15
#